data_AF-A0A5D0IJG8-F1
#
_entry.id   AF-A0A5D0IJG8-F1
#
_cell.length_a   1.000
_cell.length_b   1.000
_cell.length_c   1.000
_cell.angle_alpha   90.00
_cell.angle_beta   90.00
_cell.angle_gamma   90.00
#
_symmetry.space_group_name_H-M   'P 1'
#
loop_
_entity.id
_entity.type
_entity.pdbx_description
1 polymer ?
#
loop_
_entity_poly.entity_id
_entity_poly.type
_entity_poly.pdbx_seq_one_letter_code
_entity_poly.pdbx_strand_id
1 'polypeptide(L)'
;ADVPSQFGSYNPENFNKTYAGAIPASKALSQSLNVPSVRMLQAFGLNRFHHYLKQLHLKNLIQSANHYGLSLILGGAESNLWDLCKSYAAMASTVNHFAETSSEYYTNEFCEPVLLASENVNFGKLQTEKTVFDAASIYLTFESLKHVNRPEGDENWEFFDDSKQIAWKTGTSFGFRDAWAIGSTKDYVVGVWVGNA
;
A
#
# COMPACT_ATOMS: atom_id res chain seq x y z
N ALA A 1 10.17 16.13 1.29
CA ALA A 1 11.52 16.24 0.71
C ALA A 1 12.31 14.99 1.04
N ASP A 2 13.09 14.50 0.10
CA ASP A 2 14.05 13.42 0.23
C ASP A 2 15.46 14.01 0.37
N VAL A 3 15.86 14.28 1.60
CA VAL A 3 17.17 14.86 1.95
C VAL A 3 17.70 14.14 3.19
N PRO A 4 19.02 14.07 3.43
CA PRO A 4 19.57 13.46 4.65
C PRO A 4 18.83 13.94 5.90
N SER A 5 18.38 13.00 6.73
CA SER A 5 17.45 13.27 7.83
C SER A 5 17.75 12.39 9.03
N GLN A 6 17.74 13.01 10.21
CA GLN A 6 17.85 12.33 11.49
C GLN A 6 16.58 12.57 12.32
N PHE A 7 16.00 11.50 12.83
CA PHE A 7 14.77 11.50 13.64
C PHE A 7 15.10 11.00 15.06
N GLY A 8 15.71 11.87 15.87
CA GLY A 8 16.26 11.45 17.16
C GLY A 8 17.44 10.48 16.95
N SER A 9 17.34 9.26 17.46
CA SER A 9 18.34 8.21 17.24
C SER A 9 18.15 7.43 15.93
N TYR A 10 17.05 7.66 15.20
CA TYR A 10 16.71 6.92 13.99
C TYR A 10 17.16 7.64 12.72
N ASN A 11 17.99 6.97 11.91
CA ASN A 11 18.58 7.50 10.68
C ASN A 11 18.21 6.60 9.50
N PRO A 12 17.04 6.78 8.87
CA PRO A 12 16.67 5.99 7.69
C PRO A 12 17.50 6.42 6.47
N GLU A 13 17.91 5.44 5.67
CA GLU A 13 18.59 5.65 4.39
C GLU A 13 17.73 5.10 3.25
N ASN A 14 17.79 5.75 2.08
CA ASN A 14 17.23 5.16 0.86
C ASN A 14 18.08 3.97 0.43
N PHE A 15 17.46 2.99 -0.24
CA PHE A 15 18.16 1.79 -0.70
C PHE A 15 19.41 2.10 -1.54
N ASN A 16 19.31 3.08 -2.44
CA ASN A 16 20.42 3.50 -3.31
C ASN A 16 21.38 4.52 -2.68
N LYS A 17 21.14 4.94 -1.42
CA LYS A 17 21.92 5.97 -0.70
C LYS A 17 22.04 7.33 -1.40
N THR A 18 21.11 7.63 -2.31
CA THR A 18 21.00 8.94 -2.97
C THR A 18 19.74 9.66 -2.49
N TYR A 19 19.68 10.97 -2.76
CA TYR A 19 18.60 11.85 -2.30
C TYR A 19 18.09 12.71 -3.44
N ALA A 20 16.78 12.71 -3.67
CA ALA A 20 16.12 13.41 -4.77
C ALA A 20 15.76 14.89 -4.46
N GLY A 21 16.00 15.36 -3.24
CA GLY A 21 15.66 16.73 -2.83
C GLY A 21 14.15 16.94 -2.70
N ALA A 22 13.61 17.97 -3.34
CA ALA A 22 12.17 18.17 -3.39
C ALA A 22 11.54 17.16 -4.37
N ILE A 23 10.67 16.28 -3.87
CA ILE A 23 10.03 15.22 -4.66
C ILE A 23 8.51 15.17 -4.37
N PRO A 24 7.66 14.99 -5.40
CA PRO A 24 6.23 14.73 -5.21
C PRO A 24 5.98 13.44 -4.42
N ALA A 25 4.91 13.40 -3.62
CA ALA A 25 4.54 12.22 -2.83
C ALA A 25 4.29 10.98 -3.72
N SER A 26 3.65 11.16 -4.88
CA SER A 26 3.43 10.09 -5.87
C SER A 26 4.75 9.46 -6.33
N LYS A 27 5.74 10.29 -6.67
CA LYS A 27 7.07 9.82 -7.07
C LYS A 27 7.80 9.13 -5.91
N ALA A 28 7.77 9.72 -4.71
CA ALA A 28 8.35 9.09 -3.52
C ALA A 28 7.78 7.69 -3.24
N LEU A 29 6.46 7.51 -3.41
CA LEU A 29 5.80 6.22 -3.29
C LEU A 29 6.21 5.25 -4.41
N SER A 30 6.17 5.69 -5.67
CA SER A 30 6.52 4.85 -6.84
C SER A 30 7.97 4.37 -6.81
N GLN A 31 8.88 5.19 -6.29
CA GLN A 31 10.31 4.88 -6.14
C GLN A 31 10.63 4.25 -4.78
N SER A 32 9.63 4.02 -3.92
CA SER A 32 9.80 3.39 -2.61
C SER A 32 10.84 4.08 -1.72
N LEU A 33 10.88 5.41 -1.71
CA LEU A 33 11.89 6.17 -0.97
C LEU A 33 11.59 6.17 0.54
N ASN A 34 12.58 5.78 1.35
CA ASN A 34 12.42 5.59 2.80
C ASN A 34 12.34 6.94 3.54
N VAL A 35 13.25 7.85 3.23
CA VAL A 35 13.42 9.12 3.93
C VAL A 35 12.17 10.02 3.84
N PRO A 36 11.60 10.31 2.65
CA PRO A 36 10.38 11.10 2.56
C PRO A 36 9.19 10.39 3.22
N SER A 37 9.13 9.05 3.17
CA SER A 37 8.08 8.26 3.84
C SER A 37 8.13 8.44 5.36
N VAL A 38 9.32 8.32 5.97
CA VAL A 38 9.49 8.55 7.41
C VAL A 38 9.16 9.99 7.80
N ARG A 39 9.53 10.99 6.99
CA ARG A 39 9.12 12.39 7.20
C ARG A 39 7.61 12.55 7.17
N MET A 40 6.93 11.92 6.21
CA MET A 40 5.48 11.94 6.12
C MET A 40 4.82 11.29 7.34
N LEU A 41 5.34 10.15 7.81
CA LEU A 41 4.84 9.51 9.04
C LEU A 41 4.97 10.44 10.25
N GLN A 42 6.11 11.14 10.39
CA GLN A 42 6.32 12.05 11.50
C GLN A 42 5.31 13.22 11.47
N ALA A 43 5.07 13.80 10.30
CA ALA A 43 4.09 14.87 10.12
C ALA A 43 2.64 14.38 10.32
N PHE A 44 2.33 13.17 9.84
CA PHE A 44 1.01 12.56 9.98
C PHE A 44 0.75 12.04 11.41
N GLY A 45 1.79 11.66 12.14
CA GLY A 45 1.69 11.15 13.50
C GLY A 45 1.56 9.62 13.55
N LEU A 46 2.47 9.01 14.32
CA LEU A 46 2.62 7.56 14.46
C LEU A 46 1.34 6.86 14.97
N ASN A 47 0.70 7.39 16.01
CA ASN A 47 -0.52 6.79 16.57
C ASN A 47 -1.70 6.82 15.58
N ARG A 48 -1.83 7.90 14.80
CA ARG A 48 -2.87 7.98 13.75
C ARG A 48 -2.60 6.96 12.66
N PHE A 49 -1.36 6.85 12.19
CA PHE A 49 -0.98 5.85 11.20
C PHE A 49 -1.27 4.41 11.65
N HIS A 50 -0.87 4.07 12.88
CA HIS A 50 -1.14 2.76 13.47
C HIS A 50 -2.64 2.48 13.59
N HIS A 51 -3.44 3.48 13.98
CA HIS A 51 -4.90 3.37 14.02
C HIS A 51 -5.49 3.01 12.65
N TYR A 52 -5.06 3.66 11.57
CA TYR A 52 -5.50 3.33 10.21
C TYR A 52 -5.08 1.92 9.79
N LEU A 53 -3.85 1.48 10.12
CA LEU A 53 -3.43 0.09 9.84
C LEU A 53 -4.28 -0.94 10.58
N LYS A 54 -4.72 -0.63 11.81
CA LYS A 54 -5.65 -1.49 12.56
C LYS A 54 -7.02 -1.62 11.88
N GLN A 55 -7.49 -0.59 11.18
CA GLN A 55 -8.75 -0.66 10.41
C GLN A 55 -8.67 -1.64 9.23
N LEU A 56 -7.47 -2.05 8.80
CA LEU A 56 -7.27 -3.05 7.74
C LEU A 56 -7.37 -4.50 8.25
N HIS A 57 -7.58 -4.68 9.56
CA HIS A 57 -7.71 -5.99 10.20
C HIS A 57 -6.52 -6.94 9.90
N LEU A 58 -5.30 -6.38 9.93
CA LEU A 58 -4.06 -7.16 9.78
C LEU A 58 -3.82 -7.99 11.04
N LYS A 59 -3.81 -9.33 10.92
CA LYS A 59 -3.74 -10.24 12.07
C LYS A 59 -2.41 -10.15 12.83
N ASN A 60 -1.31 -9.86 12.12
CA ASN A 60 0.03 -9.82 12.69
C ASN A 60 0.45 -8.45 13.23
N LEU A 61 -0.35 -7.39 13.03
CA LEU A 61 -0.10 -6.08 13.63
C LEU A 61 -0.56 -6.10 15.09
N ILE A 62 0.22 -6.70 15.98
CA ILE A 62 -0.20 -6.97 17.37
C ILE A 62 0.34 -5.90 18.33
N GLN A 63 1.51 -5.35 18.06
CA GLN A 63 2.19 -4.45 18.99
C GLN A 63 1.66 -3.02 18.91
N SER A 64 2.00 -2.22 19.94
CA SER A 64 1.63 -0.81 20.01
C SER A 64 2.39 0.04 18.99
N ALA A 65 1.85 1.22 18.66
CA ALA A 65 2.51 2.15 17.77
C ALA A 65 3.94 2.51 18.25
N ASN A 66 4.13 2.67 19.57
CA ASN A 66 5.43 2.98 20.17
C ASN A 66 6.44 1.83 20.07
N HIS A 67 5.98 0.57 20.07
CA HIS A 67 6.86 -0.58 19.88
C HIS A 67 7.49 -0.57 18.49
N TYR A 68 6.66 -0.32 17.45
CA TYR A 68 7.15 -0.26 16.08
C TYR A 68 7.92 1.05 15.79
N GLY A 69 7.51 2.17 16.36
CA GLY A 69 8.16 3.45 16.11
C GLY A 69 8.07 3.89 14.65
N LEU A 70 9.03 4.69 14.19
CA LEU A 70 9.05 5.21 12.82
C LEU A 70 9.37 4.16 11.75
N SER A 71 9.90 3.00 12.12
CA SER A 71 10.14 1.91 11.17
C SER A 71 8.83 1.26 10.68
N LEU A 72 7.70 1.53 11.34
CA LEU A 72 6.38 1.02 10.96
C LEU A 72 6.03 1.35 9.50
N ILE A 73 6.31 2.57 9.03
CA ILE A 73 6.03 2.96 7.62
C ILE A 73 6.98 2.31 6.61
N LEU A 74 8.09 1.72 7.07
CA LEU A 74 9.05 1.00 6.24
C LEU A 74 8.86 -0.52 6.30
N GLY A 75 7.73 -1.00 6.84
CA GLY A 75 7.46 -2.43 6.97
C GLY A 75 8.14 -3.09 8.17
N GLY A 76 8.42 -2.34 9.23
CA GLY A 76 8.98 -2.89 10.47
C GLY A 76 8.00 -3.71 11.32
N ALA A 77 6.74 -3.84 10.89
CA ALA A 77 5.74 -4.68 11.54
C ALA A 77 5.57 -6.03 10.82
N GLU A 78 5.27 -7.06 11.59
CA GLU A 78 4.95 -8.38 11.07
C GLU A 78 3.68 -8.34 10.21
N SER A 79 3.67 -9.10 9.12
CA SER A 79 2.57 -9.14 8.16
C SER A 79 2.51 -10.50 7.47
N ASN A 80 1.37 -10.81 6.85
CA ASN A 80 1.21 -12.00 6.01
C ASN A 80 0.63 -11.63 4.64
N LEU A 81 0.94 -12.44 3.62
CA LEU A 81 0.55 -12.16 2.23
C LEU A 81 -0.96 -12.04 2.07
N TRP A 82 -1.72 -12.89 2.78
CA TRP A 82 -3.18 -12.94 2.68
C TRP A 82 -3.84 -11.63 3.10
N ASP A 83 -3.49 -11.11 4.29
CA ASP A 83 -4.05 -9.86 4.80
C ASP A 83 -3.65 -8.65 3.96
N LEU A 84 -2.43 -8.65 3.42
CA LEU A 84 -1.99 -7.59 2.50
C LEU A 84 -2.78 -7.64 1.18
N CYS A 85 -2.92 -8.81 0.55
CA CYS A 85 -3.73 -8.97 -0.66
C CYS A 85 -5.20 -8.59 -0.42
N LYS A 86 -5.78 -9.02 0.70
CA LYS A 86 -7.12 -8.63 1.14
C LYS A 86 -7.25 -7.11 1.23
N SER A 87 -6.28 -6.43 1.83
CA SER A 87 -6.29 -4.96 1.96
C SER A 87 -6.22 -4.27 0.60
N TYR A 88 -5.40 -4.76 -0.33
CA TYR A 88 -5.35 -4.25 -1.71
C TYR A 88 -6.66 -4.51 -2.47
N ALA A 89 -7.29 -5.67 -2.26
CA ALA A 89 -8.56 -6.02 -2.88
C ALA A 89 -9.69 -5.13 -2.37
N ALA A 90 -9.77 -4.89 -1.06
CA ALA A 90 -10.74 -3.97 -0.45
C ALA A 90 -10.57 -2.53 -0.97
N MET A 91 -9.32 -2.07 -1.16
CA MET A 91 -9.05 -0.77 -1.77
C MET A 91 -9.54 -0.71 -3.23
N ALA A 92 -9.22 -1.70 -4.07
CA ALA A 92 -9.71 -1.75 -5.45
C ALA A 92 -11.25 -1.84 -5.51
N SER A 93 -11.84 -2.68 -4.67
CA SER A 93 -13.29 -2.83 -4.50
C SER A 93 -13.96 -1.51 -4.13
N THR A 94 -13.38 -0.75 -3.19
CA THR A 94 -13.86 0.60 -2.80
C THR A 94 -13.98 1.51 -4.02
N VAL A 95 -12.95 1.56 -4.86
CA VAL A 95 -12.93 2.45 -6.04
C VAL A 95 -13.95 1.99 -7.09
N ASN A 96 -14.06 0.69 -7.32
CA ASN A 96 -15.04 0.13 -8.25
C ASN A 96 -16.48 0.44 -7.81
N HIS A 97 -16.82 0.09 -6.57
CA HIS A 97 -18.16 0.32 -6.03
C HIS A 97 -18.49 1.81 -5.96
N PHE A 98 -17.54 2.68 -5.59
CA PHE A 98 -17.78 4.12 -5.60
C PHE A 98 -18.15 4.65 -6.99
N ALA A 99 -17.54 4.11 -8.06
CA ALA A 99 -17.88 4.45 -9.43
C ALA A 99 -19.24 3.88 -9.86
N GLU A 100 -19.56 2.64 -9.47
CA GLU A 100 -20.80 1.95 -9.82
C GLU A 100 -22.03 2.50 -9.09
N THR A 101 -21.85 2.96 -7.85
CA THR A 101 -22.92 3.42 -6.96
C THR A 101 -23.12 4.94 -6.99
N SER A 102 -22.46 5.65 -7.91
CA SER A 102 -22.55 7.11 -8.01
C SER A 102 -22.10 7.85 -6.72
N SER A 103 -20.90 7.53 -6.24
CA SER A 103 -20.23 8.16 -5.09
C SER A 103 -20.68 7.70 -3.69
N GLU A 104 -21.10 6.45 -3.56
CA GLU A 104 -21.40 5.82 -2.27
C GLU A 104 -20.33 4.77 -1.89
N TYR A 105 -20.32 4.38 -0.61
CA TYR A 105 -19.40 3.43 -0.01
C TYR A 105 -20.18 2.31 0.68
N TYR A 106 -19.64 1.10 0.70
CA TYR A 106 -20.17 0.05 1.55
C TYR A 106 -19.58 0.10 2.97
N THR A 107 -20.42 -0.20 3.97
CA THR A 107 -20.05 -0.21 5.39
C THR A 107 -19.00 -1.26 5.76
N ASN A 108 -18.83 -2.32 4.97
CA ASN A 108 -17.98 -3.47 5.27
C ASN A 108 -17.09 -3.88 4.08
N GLU A 109 -16.46 -2.89 3.44
CA GLU A 109 -15.58 -3.09 2.29
C GLU A 109 -14.29 -3.87 2.64
N PHE A 110 -13.74 -3.64 3.83
CA PHE A 110 -12.54 -4.32 4.36
C PHE A 110 -12.90 -5.62 5.11
N CYS A 111 -13.69 -6.48 4.46
CA CYS A 111 -14.14 -7.76 4.99
C CYS A 111 -13.21 -8.93 4.61
N GLU A 112 -13.45 -10.11 5.21
CA GLU A 112 -12.77 -11.33 4.81
C GLU A 112 -13.26 -11.82 3.44
N PRO A 113 -12.37 -12.24 2.52
CA PRO A 113 -12.77 -12.80 1.24
C PRO A 113 -13.53 -14.11 1.41
N VAL A 114 -14.48 -14.37 0.52
CA VAL A 114 -15.13 -15.69 0.40
C VAL A 114 -14.24 -16.62 -0.43
N LEU A 115 -14.14 -17.89 -0.01
CA LEU A 115 -13.30 -18.89 -0.67
C LEU A 115 -14.07 -19.70 -1.72
N LEU A 116 -15.39 -19.83 -1.53
CA LEU A 116 -16.25 -20.61 -2.39
C LEU A 116 -17.00 -19.69 -3.36
N ALA A 117 -16.98 -20.03 -4.65
CA ALA A 117 -17.68 -19.25 -5.67
C ALA A 117 -19.22 -19.22 -5.49
N SER A 118 -19.77 -20.13 -4.69
CA SER A 118 -21.20 -20.16 -4.32
C SER A 118 -21.57 -19.17 -3.21
N GLU A 119 -20.58 -18.64 -2.50
CA GLU A 119 -20.79 -17.68 -1.42
C GLU A 119 -20.74 -16.24 -1.95
N ASN A 120 -21.55 -15.36 -1.39
CA ASN A 120 -21.53 -13.94 -1.71
C ASN A 120 -20.81 -13.18 -0.60
N VAL A 121 -19.95 -12.23 -0.99
CA VAL A 121 -19.32 -11.31 -0.05
C VAL A 121 -20.38 -10.36 0.51
N ASN A 122 -20.40 -10.19 1.83
CA ASN A 122 -21.29 -9.24 2.48
C ASN A 122 -20.58 -7.90 2.73
N PHE A 123 -20.69 -6.99 1.76
CA PHE A 123 -20.18 -5.63 1.88
C PHE A 123 -21.01 -4.74 2.82
N GLY A 124 -22.18 -5.19 3.28
CA GLY A 124 -23.06 -4.43 4.15
C GLY A 124 -23.94 -3.44 3.39
N LYS A 125 -24.16 -2.24 3.93
CA LYS A 125 -25.09 -1.24 3.37
C LYS A 125 -24.33 -0.11 2.67
N LEU A 126 -24.98 0.51 1.70
CA LEU A 126 -24.49 1.75 1.08
C LEU A 126 -24.65 2.94 2.03
N GLN A 127 -23.67 3.84 1.99
CA GLN A 127 -23.66 5.11 2.70
C GLN A 127 -22.79 6.13 1.93
N THR A 128 -23.04 7.42 2.18
CA THR A 128 -22.26 8.50 1.54
C THR A 128 -20.92 8.76 2.23
N GLU A 129 -20.80 8.39 3.51
CA GLU A 129 -19.58 8.58 4.29
C GLU A 129 -18.56 7.48 3.99
N LYS A 130 -17.28 7.87 3.89
CA LYS A 130 -16.20 6.90 3.69
C LYS A 130 -16.01 6.01 4.91
N THR A 131 -15.70 4.73 4.68
CA THR A 131 -15.50 3.75 5.75
C THR A 131 -14.12 3.89 6.40
N VAL A 132 -13.05 3.77 5.60
CA VAL A 132 -11.66 3.88 6.09
C VAL A 132 -10.90 4.93 5.30
N PHE A 133 -10.84 4.77 3.98
CA PHE A 133 -10.23 5.70 3.05
C PHE A 133 -11.26 6.12 2.00
N ASP A 134 -11.16 7.36 1.52
CA ASP A 134 -11.98 7.82 0.40
C ASP A 134 -11.46 7.26 -0.92
N ALA A 135 -12.39 7.10 -1.87
CA ALA A 135 -12.09 6.55 -3.19
C ALA A 135 -11.05 7.38 -3.95
N ALA A 136 -11.03 8.70 -3.79
CA ALA A 136 -10.06 9.57 -4.45
C ALA A 136 -8.63 9.33 -3.96
N SER A 137 -8.42 9.19 -2.65
CA SER A 137 -7.10 8.88 -2.07
C SER A 137 -6.60 7.51 -2.49
N ILE A 138 -7.49 6.51 -2.54
CA ILE A 138 -7.14 5.16 -3.02
C ILE A 138 -6.78 5.21 -4.51
N TYR A 139 -7.60 5.89 -5.33
CA TYR A 139 -7.37 6.04 -6.75
C TYR A 139 -6.00 6.69 -7.03
N LEU A 140 -5.70 7.84 -6.40
CA LEU A 140 -4.41 8.51 -6.55
C LEU A 140 -3.22 7.66 -6.08
N THR A 141 -3.45 6.80 -5.08
CA THR A 141 -2.44 5.82 -4.65
C THR A 141 -2.19 4.80 -5.75
N PHE A 142 -3.24 4.20 -6.33
CA PHE A 142 -3.08 3.27 -7.45
C PHE A 142 -2.48 3.91 -8.70
N GLU A 143 -2.86 5.15 -9.04
CA GLU A 143 -2.23 5.90 -10.13
C GLU A 143 -0.73 6.06 -9.90
N SER A 144 -0.32 6.40 -8.67
CA SER A 144 1.11 6.49 -8.33
C SER A 144 1.83 5.14 -8.48
N LEU A 145 1.15 4.03 -8.16
CA LEU A 145 1.71 2.68 -8.24
C LEU A 145 1.72 2.08 -9.66
N LYS A 146 1.01 2.67 -10.63
CA LYS A 146 1.15 2.33 -12.06
C LYS A 146 2.50 2.77 -12.62
N HIS A 147 3.11 3.80 -12.03
CA HIS A 147 4.40 4.35 -12.44
C HIS A 147 5.60 3.72 -11.72
N VAL A 148 5.42 2.58 -11.05
CA VAL A 148 6.54 1.85 -10.44
C VAL A 148 7.33 1.16 -11.55
N ASN A 149 8.63 1.43 -11.61
CA ASN A 149 9.52 0.89 -12.64
C ASN A 149 9.42 -0.64 -12.72
N ARG A 150 9.19 -1.16 -13.93
CA ARG A 150 9.23 -2.58 -14.27
C ARG A 150 10.67 -3.11 -14.13
N PRO A 151 10.94 -4.19 -13.38
CA PRO A 151 12.25 -4.84 -13.40
C PRO A 151 12.52 -5.36 -14.82
N GLU A 152 13.50 -4.76 -15.50
CA GLU A 152 14.03 -5.12 -16.83
C GLU A 152 13.02 -5.15 -18.00
N GLY A 153 12.95 -4.05 -18.74
CA GLY A 153 12.31 -3.97 -20.06
C GLY A 153 12.05 -2.53 -20.47
N ASP A 154 12.98 -1.97 -21.26
CA ASP A 154 12.97 -0.70 -22.00
C ASP A 154 12.20 0.50 -21.42
N GLU A 155 12.85 1.67 -21.39
CA GLU A 155 12.23 2.99 -21.16
C GLU A 155 11.05 3.30 -22.12
N ASN A 156 10.77 2.42 -23.09
CA ASN A 156 9.68 2.46 -24.06
C ASN A 156 8.47 1.54 -23.73
N TRP A 157 8.36 0.96 -22.53
CA TRP A 157 7.22 0.09 -22.18
C TRP A 157 5.86 0.82 -22.20
N GLU A 158 5.86 2.15 -22.02
CA GLU A 158 4.67 3.00 -22.16
C GLU A 158 4.05 2.92 -23.57
N PHE A 159 4.79 2.48 -24.58
CA PHE A 159 4.31 2.30 -25.96
C PHE A 159 3.67 0.91 -26.22
N PHE A 160 3.74 -0.04 -25.28
CA PHE A 160 3.04 -1.32 -25.38
C PHE A 160 1.65 -1.23 -24.73
N ASP A 161 0.76 -0.53 -25.44
CA ASP A 161 -0.59 -0.10 -25.02
C ASP A 161 -1.64 -1.23 -24.89
N ASP A 162 -1.25 -2.50 -25.06
CA ASP A 162 -2.17 -3.65 -24.97
C ASP A 162 -2.07 -4.43 -23.64
N SER A 163 -1.13 -4.06 -22.75
CA SER A 163 -1.04 -4.68 -21.43
C SER A 163 -2.01 -4.00 -20.46
N LYS A 164 -2.88 -4.79 -19.81
CA LYS A 164 -3.74 -4.28 -18.72
C LYS A 164 -2.91 -3.43 -17.77
N GLN A 165 -3.37 -2.23 -17.45
CA GLN A 165 -2.71 -1.34 -16.50
C GLN A 165 -2.76 -1.98 -15.10
N ILE A 166 -1.59 -2.30 -14.55
CA ILE A 166 -1.44 -2.91 -13.22
C ILE A 166 -0.78 -1.88 -12.29
N ALA A 167 -1.43 -1.56 -11.19
CA ALA A 167 -0.82 -0.82 -10.08
C ALA A 167 -0.12 -1.82 -9.17
N TRP A 168 1.19 -1.69 -8.91
CA TRP A 168 1.87 -2.63 -8.02
C TRP A 168 2.83 -1.97 -7.04
N LYS A 169 3.17 -2.72 -5.99
CA LYS A 169 4.22 -2.34 -5.05
C LYS A 169 5.13 -3.53 -4.75
N THR A 170 6.43 -3.27 -4.70
CA THR A 170 7.46 -4.20 -4.25
C THR A 170 7.83 -3.96 -2.80
N GLY A 171 8.37 -4.98 -2.12
CA GLY A 171 8.92 -4.88 -0.78
C GLY A 171 10.11 -5.82 -0.60
N THR A 172 11.16 -5.35 0.06
CA THR A 172 12.36 -6.14 0.36
C THR A 172 12.73 -5.90 1.82
N SER A 173 12.84 -6.98 2.60
CA SER A 173 13.23 -6.87 4.00
C SER A 173 14.74 -6.67 4.18
N PHE A 174 15.15 -6.26 5.37
CA PHE A 174 16.57 -6.09 5.69
C PHE A 174 17.35 -7.39 5.49
N GLY A 175 18.52 -7.29 4.84
CA GLY A 175 19.37 -8.45 4.55
C GLY A 175 18.82 -9.38 3.46
N PHE A 176 17.86 -8.91 2.64
CA PHE A 176 17.27 -9.67 1.53
C PHE A 176 16.63 -11.00 1.97
N ARG A 177 16.03 -11.03 3.17
CA ARG A 177 15.40 -12.25 3.71
C ARG A 177 14.05 -12.55 3.06
N ASP A 178 13.36 -11.49 2.65
CA ASP A 178 12.04 -11.54 2.04
C ASP A 178 11.97 -10.64 0.81
N ALA A 179 11.32 -11.13 -0.24
CA ALA A 179 10.92 -10.37 -1.40
C ALA A 179 9.39 -10.48 -1.57
N TRP A 180 8.74 -9.34 -1.74
CA TRP A 180 7.28 -9.19 -1.88
C TRP A 180 6.95 -8.40 -3.15
N ALA A 181 5.88 -8.80 -3.82
CA ALA A 181 5.23 -8.00 -4.85
C ALA A 181 3.71 -8.16 -4.75
N ILE A 182 2.96 -7.06 -4.73
CA ILE A 182 1.50 -7.08 -4.79
C ILE A 182 1.06 -6.17 -5.93
N GLY A 183 0.33 -6.73 -6.88
CA GLY A 183 -0.26 -6.02 -8.02
C GLY A 183 -1.78 -6.05 -7.94
N SER A 184 -2.41 -4.96 -8.39
CA SER A 184 -3.85 -4.78 -8.41
C SER A 184 -4.32 -4.19 -9.73
N THR A 185 -5.47 -4.68 -10.18
CA THR A 185 -6.28 -4.14 -11.28
C THR A 185 -7.71 -3.94 -10.75
N LYS A 186 -8.63 -3.45 -11.59
CA LYS A 186 -10.04 -3.39 -11.21
C LYS A 186 -10.66 -4.77 -10.92
N ASP A 187 -10.13 -5.84 -11.51
CA ASP A 187 -10.73 -7.18 -11.44
C ASP A 187 -9.98 -8.16 -10.53
N TYR A 188 -8.68 -7.94 -10.32
CA TYR A 188 -7.79 -8.91 -9.68
C TYR A 188 -6.73 -8.26 -8.80
N VAL A 189 -6.38 -8.95 -7.72
CA VAL A 189 -5.18 -8.72 -6.91
C VAL A 189 -4.32 -9.98 -6.92
N VAL A 190 -3.03 -9.80 -7.15
CA VAL A 190 -2.04 -10.89 -7.14
C VAL A 190 -0.92 -10.50 -6.19
N GLY A 191 -0.62 -11.37 -5.23
CA GLY A 191 0.51 -11.23 -4.32
C GLY A 191 1.49 -12.37 -4.49
N VAL A 192 2.78 -12.06 -4.45
CA VAL A 192 3.89 -13.01 -4.49
C VAL A 192 4.82 -12.71 -3.32
N TRP A 193 5.22 -13.76 -2.62
CA TRP A 193 6.28 -13.71 -1.60
C TRP A 193 7.31 -14.79 -1.89
N VAL A 194 8.58 -14.44 -1.70
CA VAL A 194 9.71 -15.36 -1.73
C VAL A 194 10.60 -15.09 -0.52
N GLY A 195 10.95 -16.13 0.21
CA GLY A 195 11.84 -16.08 1.36
C GLY A 195 12.09 -17.49 1.89
N ASN A 196 13.03 -17.60 2.82
CA ASN A 196 13.28 -18.86 3.51
C ASN A 196 12.25 -19.02 4.64
N ALA A 197 11.48 -20.11 4.59
CA ALA A 197 10.53 -20.51 5.64
C ALA A 197 11.23 -21.22 6.81
#